data_AF-A0A2G6N9G4-F1
#
_entry.id   AF-A0A2G6N9G4-F1
#
_cell.length_a   1.000
_cell.length_b   1.000
_cell.length_c   1.000
_cell.angle_alpha   90.00
_cell.angle_beta   90.00
_cell.angle_gamma   90.00
#
_symmetry.space_group_name_H-M   'P 1'
#
loop_
_entity.id
_entity.type
_entity.pdbx_description
1 polymer ?
#
loop_
_entity_poly.entity_id
_entity_poly.type
_entity_poly.pdbx_seq_one_letter_code
_entity_poly.pdbx_strand_id
1 'polypeptide(L)'
;MSTLSSLDAVTELFYGHDPSLDAWLLYFFTENNIEYAIKPEVNASPEQIRFMVDVSEGQVFAPCSDWMLKNLLGTELTPSLLKEYRHEWRLLVRLVYENIDDRYTRRKVLALSRHKFKAALDSTFLIPSRLLKQLVTIFLCQCPVEDPMRAKKSLMNKRAQAFIASPAFRQHLNTCPSSCLGCQGIQELRWELNLLELKRLFSLSTCNKIWEHDPGGYDMEHVCEDTQGFGSKLDAILRPLIGPDVVNPLRILFLPDTSGGIMFDLLIVKALLHQGHKVIMALKEGFYFEAPTFWDREFDPVFAQEFDQALFLADADISKNNLLKALRENALVVISDGTRERLNLYRTSVTFARAWKESDLIIAKGARNYRRLILNSHAFTRNIISYYRQPDGNLCLHYKRRSPRVIKITEKQILAKAEMIMQSMRTKRSEGELVMFYSAIIGSVPGQLKTAKRILNTFVEYLRKKLSGALIINPAEHFEQGMDGDDLMYMWEKVQRSGLIDVWRFQTVTDIEKSFELMRERVPPVWLGKDATFSTGCTKEMHIALDVQQKHPELQIIGPNPEKFFRRREYGVGKYFDVSLDRP
;
A
#
# COMPACT_ATOMS: atom_id res chain seq x y z
N MET A 1 28.08 -24.06 6.73
CA MET A 1 27.37 -22.89 6.17
C MET A 1 28.06 -21.66 6.71
N SER A 2 28.55 -20.78 5.84
CA SER A 2 29.21 -19.53 6.22
C SER A 2 28.33 -18.79 7.22
N THR A 3 28.91 -18.40 8.35
CA THR A 3 28.27 -17.51 9.33
C THR A 3 27.93 -16.22 8.59
N LEU A 4 26.66 -16.05 8.22
CA LEU A 4 26.13 -14.75 7.80
C LEU A 4 26.59 -13.73 8.84
N SER A 5 27.12 -12.59 8.38
CA SER A 5 27.49 -11.49 9.26
C SER A 5 26.35 -11.17 10.23
N SER A 6 26.68 -10.73 11.44
CA SER A 6 25.69 -10.41 12.47
C SER A 6 24.85 -9.20 12.06
N LEU A 7 23.82 -9.44 11.25
CA LEU A 7 22.85 -8.44 10.85
C LEU A 7 21.91 -8.19 12.03
N ASP A 8 21.89 -6.96 12.53
CA ASP A 8 21.09 -6.57 13.69
C ASP A 8 19.79 -5.86 13.30
N ALA A 9 19.71 -5.35 12.07
CA ALA A 9 18.59 -4.55 11.58
C ALA A 9 18.12 -5.00 10.19
N VAL A 10 16.81 -4.89 9.93
CA VAL A 10 16.23 -5.19 8.60
C VAL A 10 16.77 -4.26 7.52
N THR A 11 17.24 -3.07 7.89
CA THR A 11 17.82 -2.09 6.96
C THR A 11 19.17 -2.50 6.40
N GLU A 12 19.83 -3.51 6.97
CA GLU A 12 21.15 -3.98 6.52
C GLU A 12 21.04 -5.02 5.40
N LEU A 13 19.81 -5.37 4.99
CA LEU A 13 19.58 -6.37 3.95
C LEU A 13 19.66 -5.75 2.55
N PHE A 14 20.68 -6.15 1.80
CA PHE A 14 20.95 -5.69 0.43
C PHE A 14 21.35 -6.86 -0.46
N TYR A 15 20.87 -6.84 -1.71
CA TYR A 15 21.34 -7.71 -2.77
C TYR A 15 22.69 -7.24 -3.34
N GLY A 16 23.50 -8.18 -3.81
CA GLY A 16 24.70 -7.92 -4.62
C GLY A 16 25.96 -7.59 -3.83
N HIS A 17 25.93 -7.70 -2.49
CA HIS A 17 27.11 -7.50 -1.65
C HIS A 17 27.77 -8.82 -1.23
N ASP A 18 26.99 -9.85 -0.90
CA ASP A 18 27.49 -11.18 -0.50
C ASP A 18 26.62 -12.27 -1.13
N PRO A 19 27.19 -13.16 -1.97
CA PRO A 19 26.45 -14.28 -2.56
C PRO A 19 25.75 -15.19 -1.55
N SER A 20 26.31 -15.34 -0.33
CA SER A 20 25.69 -16.18 0.72
C SER A 20 24.43 -15.52 1.26
N LEU A 21 24.49 -14.21 1.53
CA LEU A 21 23.34 -13.41 1.95
C LEU A 21 22.28 -13.35 0.85
N ASP A 22 22.69 -13.14 -0.41
CA ASP A 22 21.77 -13.11 -1.56
C ASP A 22 21.01 -14.44 -1.70
N ALA A 23 21.71 -15.57 -1.57
CA ALA A 23 21.09 -16.90 -1.58
C ALA A 23 20.14 -17.09 -0.39
N TRP A 24 20.53 -16.65 0.81
CA TRP A 24 19.67 -16.69 1.99
C TRP A 24 18.41 -15.85 1.80
N LEU A 25 18.54 -14.63 1.28
CA LEU A 25 17.42 -13.75 0.99
C LEU A 25 16.48 -14.39 -0.03
N LEU A 26 16.98 -14.84 -1.18
CA LEU A 26 16.15 -15.50 -2.19
C LEU A 26 15.37 -16.70 -1.61
N TYR A 27 16.02 -17.51 -0.79
CA TYR A 27 15.37 -18.62 -0.11
C TYR A 27 14.31 -18.14 0.90
N PHE A 28 14.64 -17.15 1.73
CA PHE A 28 13.71 -16.52 2.68
C PHE A 28 12.46 -15.97 1.99
N PHE A 29 12.63 -15.23 0.88
CA PHE A 29 11.53 -14.67 0.10
C PHE A 29 10.66 -15.74 -0.56
N THR A 30 11.29 -16.81 -1.07
CA THR A 30 10.61 -17.96 -1.70
C THR A 30 9.79 -18.75 -0.68
N GLU A 31 10.39 -19.13 0.45
CA GLU A 31 9.72 -19.91 1.51
C GLU A 31 8.55 -19.13 2.13
N ASN A 32 8.70 -17.82 2.29
CA ASN A 32 7.63 -16.94 2.75
C ASN A 32 6.61 -16.62 1.65
N ASN A 33 6.81 -17.09 0.41
CA ASN A 33 5.95 -16.83 -0.75
C ASN A 33 5.66 -15.34 -0.93
N ILE A 34 6.74 -14.53 -0.91
CA ILE A 34 6.74 -13.07 -1.10
C ILE A 34 7.66 -12.61 -2.23
N GLU A 35 8.30 -13.54 -2.95
CA GLU A 35 9.13 -13.25 -4.12
C GLU A 35 8.28 -12.81 -5.32
N TYR A 36 8.53 -11.61 -5.84
CA TYR A 36 7.81 -11.04 -6.97
C TYR A 36 8.03 -11.82 -8.26
N ALA A 37 9.26 -12.27 -8.50
CA ALA A 37 9.60 -13.00 -9.72
C ALA A 37 8.83 -14.33 -9.86
N ILE A 38 8.41 -14.94 -8.73
CA ILE A 38 7.68 -16.21 -8.72
C ILE A 38 6.17 -16.01 -8.87
N LYS A 39 5.60 -14.98 -8.21
CA LYS A 39 4.15 -14.69 -8.23
C LYS A 39 3.84 -13.21 -8.41
N PRO A 40 4.09 -12.64 -9.60
CA PRO A 40 3.96 -11.22 -9.85
C PRO A 40 2.52 -10.70 -9.84
N GLU A 41 1.53 -11.59 -9.89
CA GLU A 41 0.11 -11.28 -9.79
C GLU A 41 -0.38 -11.11 -8.35
N VAL A 42 0.40 -11.52 -7.34
CA VAL A 42 -0.01 -11.39 -5.92
C VAL A 42 1.05 -10.74 -5.04
N ASN A 43 2.31 -10.74 -5.45
CA ASN A 43 3.39 -10.11 -4.72
C ASN A 43 3.67 -8.72 -5.29
N ALA A 44 3.92 -7.76 -4.41
CA ALA A 44 4.27 -6.40 -4.78
C ALA A 44 5.66 -6.36 -5.43
N SER A 45 5.79 -5.60 -6.51
CA SER A 45 7.10 -5.33 -7.09
C SER A 45 7.96 -4.46 -6.16
N PRO A 46 9.30 -4.42 -6.34
CA PRO A 46 10.16 -3.50 -5.60
C PRO A 46 9.72 -2.04 -5.69
N GLU A 47 9.18 -1.62 -6.83
CA GLU A 47 8.66 -0.27 -7.04
C GLU A 47 7.36 -0.02 -6.26
N GLN A 48 6.47 -1.01 -6.20
CA GLN A 48 5.27 -0.91 -5.37
C GLN A 48 5.63 -0.84 -3.87
N ILE A 49 6.65 -1.58 -3.42
CA ILE A 49 7.16 -1.48 -2.05
C ILE A 49 7.68 -0.07 -1.75
N ARG A 50 8.33 0.58 -2.73
CA ARG A 50 8.81 1.97 -2.60
C ARG A 50 7.71 3.01 -2.44
N PHE A 51 6.45 2.68 -2.75
CA PHE A 51 5.32 3.55 -2.41
C PHE A 51 5.13 3.66 -0.88
N MET A 52 5.50 2.61 -0.15
CA MET A 52 5.19 2.46 1.26
C MET A 52 6.44 2.58 2.15
N VAL A 53 7.57 2.03 1.71
CA VAL A 53 8.82 1.93 2.47
C VAL A 53 9.94 2.68 1.75
N ASP A 54 10.75 3.43 2.50
CA ASP A 54 11.95 4.07 1.97
C ASP A 54 13.10 3.06 1.87
N VAL A 55 13.17 2.38 0.72
CA VAL A 55 14.22 1.39 0.39
C VAL A 55 15.16 1.94 -0.68
N SER A 56 16.46 1.80 -0.43
CA SER A 56 17.52 2.20 -1.37
C SER A 56 17.61 1.23 -2.56
N GLU A 57 18.43 1.55 -3.56
CA GLU A 57 18.75 0.61 -4.64
C GLU A 57 19.44 -0.64 -4.08
N GLY A 58 18.99 -1.82 -4.49
CA GLY A 58 19.48 -3.11 -3.97
C GLY A 58 18.99 -3.49 -2.57
N GLN A 59 18.39 -2.57 -1.80
CA GLN A 59 17.90 -2.86 -0.45
C GLN A 59 16.56 -3.61 -0.50
N VAL A 60 16.39 -4.58 0.39
CA VAL A 60 15.14 -5.34 0.52
C VAL A 60 14.36 -4.93 1.75
N PHE A 61 13.03 -5.03 1.67
CA PHE A 61 12.17 -4.92 2.85
C PHE A 61 11.92 -6.32 3.41
N ALA A 62 12.21 -6.56 4.69
CA ALA A 62 11.73 -7.77 5.37
C ALA A 62 10.43 -7.45 6.10
N PRO A 63 9.31 -8.17 5.86
CA PRO A 63 8.01 -7.84 6.46
C PRO A 63 7.92 -8.30 7.93
N CYS A 64 8.96 -8.06 8.74
CA CYS A 64 9.03 -8.38 10.16
C CYS A 64 9.81 -7.38 11.01
N SER A 65 9.68 -7.50 12.33
CA SER A 65 10.47 -6.70 13.26
C SER A 65 11.93 -7.12 13.20
N ASP A 66 12.82 -6.22 13.61
CA ASP A 66 14.28 -6.47 13.65
C ASP A 66 14.58 -7.66 14.56
N TRP A 67 13.92 -7.69 15.71
CA TRP A 67 13.96 -8.83 16.63
C TRP A 67 13.57 -10.15 15.95
N MET A 68 12.50 -10.16 15.16
CA MET A 68 12.06 -11.38 14.48
C MET A 68 13.08 -11.78 13.41
N LEU A 69 13.57 -10.84 12.61
CA LEU A 69 14.59 -11.11 11.60
C LEU A 69 15.84 -11.75 12.22
N LYS A 70 16.34 -11.17 13.33
CA LYS A 70 17.49 -11.69 14.05
C LYS A 70 17.30 -13.14 14.52
N ASN A 71 16.09 -13.50 14.94
CA ASN A 71 15.77 -14.88 15.32
C ASN A 71 15.65 -15.81 14.11
N LEU A 72 15.20 -15.33 12.95
CA LEU A 72 15.07 -16.13 11.71
C LEU A 72 16.41 -16.30 10.98
N LEU A 73 17.35 -15.34 11.13
CA LEU A 73 18.72 -15.46 10.63
C LEU A 73 19.55 -16.49 11.42
N GLY A 74 19.14 -16.80 12.65
CA GLY A 74 19.80 -17.78 13.49
C GLY A 74 19.72 -19.19 12.90
N THR A 75 20.81 -19.95 13.04
CA THR A 75 20.87 -21.37 12.65
C THR A 75 20.12 -22.29 13.61
N GLU A 76 19.78 -21.81 14.81
CA GLU A 76 19.09 -22.57 15.84
C GLU A 76 17.74 -21.95 16.21
N LEU A 77 16.77 -22.82 16.50
CA LEU A 77 15.45 -22.41 16.96
C LEU A 77 15.52 -21.86 18.39
N THR A 78 15.45 -20.54 18.52
CA THR A 78 15.47 -19.90 19.84
C THR A 78 14.18 -20.18 20.64
N PRO A 79 14.23 -20.18 21.98
CA PRO A 79 13.04 -20.37 22.82
C PRO A 79 11.93 -19.35 22.54
N SER A 80 12.33 -18.12 22.20
CA SER A 80 11.40 -17.04 21.92
C SER A 80 10.73 -17.20 20.55
N LEU A 81 11.46 -17.63 19.52
CA LEU A 81 10.88 -17.94 18.21
C LEU A 81 9.93 -19.14 18.30
N LEU A 82 10.29 -20.17 19.06
CA LEU A 82 9.42 -21.31 19.35
C LEU A 82 8.12 -20.87 20.06
N LYS A 83 8.17 -19.88 20.94
CA LYS A 83 6.98 -19.32 21.60
C LYS A 83 6.02 -18.69 20.58
N GLU A 84 6.54 -17.95 19.60
CA GLU A 84 5.73 -17.37 18.52
C GLU A 84 5.10 -18.46 17.64
N TYR A 85 5.88 -19.46 17.20
CA TYR A 85 5.31 -20.58 16.45
C TYR A 85 4.22 -21.33 17.22
N ARG A 86 4.45 -21.63 18.51
CA ARG A 86 3.45 -22.27 19.38
C ARG A 86 2.19 -21.43 19.52
N HIS A 87 2.30 -20.10 19.57
CA HIS A 87 1.15 -19.20 19.58
C HIS A 87 0.32 -19.36 18.31
N GLU A 88 0.96 -19.31 17.14
CA GLU A 88 0.26 -19.47 15.85
C GLU A 88 -0.39 -20.86 15.70
N TRP A 89 0.27 -21.91 16.20
CA TRP A 89 -0.32 -23.26 16.26
C TRP A 89 -1.58 -23.32 17.13
N ARG A 90 -1.55 -22.69 18.31
CA ARG A 90 -2.72 -22.65 19.21
C ARG A 90 -3.91 -21.93 18.58
N LEU A 91 -3.67 -20.86 17.83
CA LEU A 91 -4.71 -20.14 17.09
C LEU A 91 -5.40 -21.06 16.07
N LEU A 92 -4.63 -21.80 15.27
CA LEU A 92 -5.19 -22.79 14.33
C LEU A 92 -6.00 -23.86 15.07
N VAL A 93 -5.42 -24.46 16.13
CA VAL A 93 -6.09 -25.54 16.87
C VAL A 93 -7.44 -25.07 17.40
N ARG A 94 -7.48 -23.90 18.03
CA ARG A 94 -8.73 -23.29 18.52
C ARG A 94 -9.74 -23.14 17.38
N LEU A 95 -9.32 -22.57 16.25
CA LEU A 95 -10.18 -22.37 15.08
C LEU A 95 -10.78 -23.68 14.55
N VAL A 96 -9.98 -24.75 14.48
CA VAL A 96 -10.43 -26.09 14.02
C VAL A 96 -11.48 -26.68 14.97
N TYR A 97 -11.25 -26.61 16.28
CA TYR A 97 -12.18 -27.16 17.26
C TYR A 97 -13.49 -26.37 17.35
N GLU A 98 -13.45 -25.05 17.16
CA GLU A 98 -14.63 -24.19 17.22
C GLU A 98 -15.53 -24.29 15.97
N ASN A 99 -15.01 -24.69 14.80
CA ASN A 99 -15.72 -24.53 13.52
C ASN A 99 -15.93 -25.80 12.67
N ILE A 100 -15.26 -26.90 12.99
CA ILE A 100 -15.43 -28.17 12.27
C ILE A 100 -15.93 -29.18 13.27
N ASP A 101 -17.13 -29.73 13.16
CA ASP A 101 -17.62 -30.73 14.13
C ASP A 101 -17.14 -32.16 13.81
N ASP A 102 -16.97 -32.47 12.53
CA ASP A 102 -16.54 -33.79 12.09
C ASP A 102 -15.13 -34.16 12.61
N ARG A 103 -15.08 -35.24 13.38
CA ARG A 103 -13.85 -35.76 14.00
C ARG A 103 -12.81 -36.18 12.96
N TYR A 104 -13.24 -36.72 11.82
CA TYR A 104 -12.32 -37.15 10.76
C TYR A 104 -11.63 -35.94 10.12
N THR A 105 -12.41 -34.94 9.71
CA THR A 105 -11.92 -33.70 9.10
C THR A 105 -11.03 -32.92 10.07
N ARG A 106 -11.41 -32.81 11.36
CA ARG A 106 -10.53 -32.22 12.40
C ARG A 106 -9.16 -32.90 12.42
N ARG A 107 -9.13 -34.24 12.49
CA ARG A 107 -7.87 -35.00 12.51
C ARG A 107 -7.06 -34.81 11.24
N LYS A 108 -7.70 -34.82 10.07
CA LYS A 108 -7.06 -34.60 8.77
C LYS A 108 -6.39 -33.22 8.70
N VAL A 109 -7.13 -32.15 9.02
CA VAL A 109 -6.62 -30.77 9.01
C VAL A 109 -5.45 -30.62 9.98
N LEU A 110 -5.58 -31.12 11.22
CA LEU A 110 -4.52 -31.03 12.23
C LEU A 110 -3.29 -31.87 11.86
N ALA A 111 -3.47 -33.06 11.27
CA ALA A 111 -2.36 -33.89 10.82
C ALA A 111 -1.57 -33.20 9.70
N LEU A 112 -2.26 -32.72 8.65
CA LEU A 112 -1.63 -31.99 7.55
C LEU A 112 -0.92 -30.72 8.04
N SER A 113 -1.59 -29.95 8.89
CA SER A 113 -1.03 -28.75 9.52
C SER A 113 0.21 -29.06 10.36
N ARG A 114 0.24 -30.20 11.05
CA ARG A 114 1.38 -30.62 11.88
C ARG A 114 2.63 -30.90 11.04
N HIS A 115 2.47 -31.47 9.84
CA HIS A 115 3.61 -31.66 8.93
C HIS A 115 4.23 -30.30 8.53
N LYS A 116 3.41 -29.32 8.15
CA LYS A 116 3.88 -27.97 7.84
C LYS A 116 4.49 -27.25 9.04
N PHE A 117 3.89 -27.42 10.22
CA PHE A 117 4.41 -26.86 11.46
C PHE A 117 5.81 -27.41 11.80
N LYS A 118 6.01 -28.73 11.71
CA LYS A 118 7.31 -29.36 11.95
C LYS A 118 8.37 -28.84 10.99
N ALA A 119 8.07 -28.81 9.69
CA ALA A 119 9.00 -28.28 8.69
C ALA A 119 9.44 -26.83 8.98
N ALA A 120 8.53 -25.99 9.48
CA ALA A 120 8.86 -24.61 9.86
C ALA A 120 9.77 -24.51 11.10
N LEU A 121 9.68 -25.46 12.03
CA LEU A 121 10.58 -25.53 13.19
C LEU A 121 11.99 -25.96 12.78
N ASP A 122 12.10 -26.80 11.74
CA ASP A 122 13.38 -27.34 11.28
C ASP A 122 14.17 -26.33 10.42
N SER A 123 13.48 -25.47 9.64
CA SER A 123 14.16 -24.57 8.68
C SER A 123 14.39 -23.15 9.19
N THR A 124 13.71 -22.66 10.22
CA THR A 124 13.81 -21.27 10.78
C THR A 124 13.68 -20.08 9.80
N PHE A 125 13.40 -20.28 8.50
CA PHE A 125 13.19 -19.19 7.53
C PHE A 125 11.77 -18.61 7.51
N LEU A 126 10.78 -19.39 7.94
CA LEU A 126 9.37 -19.04 7.75
C LEU A 126 8.88 -18.07 8.83
N ILE A 127 8.44 -16.88 8.46
CA ILE A 127 7.89 -15.92 9.43
C ILE A 127 6.66 -16.57 10.11
N PRO A 128 6.52 -16.55 11.45
CA PRO A 128 5.39 -17.21 12.13
C PRO A 128 4.00 -16.81 11.61
N SER A 129 3.78 -15.54 11.27
CA SER A 129 2.49 -15.13 10.68
C SER A 129 2.24 -15.67 9.27
N ARG A 130 3.31 -15.96 8.50
CA ARG A 130 3.22 -16.61 7.19
C ARG A 130 2.93 -18.10 7.33
N LEU A 131 3.51 -18.75 8.34
CA LEU A 131 3.08 -20.09 8.74
C LEU A 131 1.59 -20.11 9.07
N LEU A 132 1.11 -19.19 9.92
CA LEU A 132 -0.32 -19.08 10.24
C LEU A 132 -1.16 -18.93 8.97
N LYS A 133 -0.76 -18.09 8.01
CA LYS A 133 -1.47 -17.94 6.75
C LYS A 133 -1.56 -19.26 5.97
N GLN A 134 -0.49 -20.02 5.88
CA GLN A 134 -0.51 -21.34 5.23
C GLN A 134 -1.45 -22.30 5.97
N LEU A 135 -1.37 -22.34 7.30
CA LEU A 135 -2.20 -23.18 8.16
C LEU A 135 -3.69 -22.84 8.06
N VAL A 136 -4.04 -21.56 8.12
CA VAL A 136 -5.42 -21.09 7.95
C VAL A 136 -5.93 -21.39 6.54
N THR A 137 -5.08 -21.31 5.52
CA THR A 137 -5.47 -21.67 4.15
C THR A 137 -5.82 -23.15 4.04
N ILE A 138 -5.05 -24.04 4.68
CA ILE A 138 -5.38 -25.48 4.77
C ILE A 138 -6.73 -25.68 5.46
N PHE A 139 -6.96 -25.00 6.58
CA PHE A 139 -8.22 -25.06 7.32
C PHE A 139 -9.40 -24.59 6.44
N LEU A 140 -9.28 -23.44 5.78
CA LEU A 140 -10.35 -22.89 4.93
C LEU A 140 -10.66 -23.80 3.74
N CYS A 141 -9.66 -24.48 3.15
CA CYS A 141 -9.90 -25.45 2.07
C CYS A 141 -10.72 -26.68 2.51
N GLN A 142 -10.88 -26.92 3.82
CA GLN A 142 -11.67 -28.01 4.37
C GLN A 142 -12.89 -27.48 5.17
N CYS A 143 -13.04 -26.16 5.26
CA CYS A 143 -14.15 -25.51 5.94
C CYS A 143 -15.25 -25.24 4.91
N PRO A 144 -16.52 -25.60 5.19
CA PRO A 144 -17.63 -25.34 4.27
C PRO A 144 -18.03 -23.86 4.23
N VAL A 145 -17.62 -23.07 5.22
CA VAL A 145 -17.95 -21.64 5.35
C VAL A 145 -16.74 -20.78 4.98
N GLU A 146 -16.97 -19.74 4.17
CA GLU A 146 -15.92 -18.80 3.74
C GLU A 146 -15.34 -17.98 4.89
N ASP A 147 -16.19 -17.55 5.82
CA ASP A 147 -15.82 -16.84 7.05
C ASP A 147 -16.42 -17.54 8.28
N PRO A 148 -15.62 -18.38 8.97
CA PRO A 148 -16.07 -19.08 10.16
C PRO A 148 -16.40 -18.15 11.35
N MET A 149 -15.86 -16.93 11.40
CA MET A 149 -16.08 -16.01 12.51
C MET A 149 -17.14 -14.94 12.20
N ARG A 150 -17.85 -15.04 11.07
CA ARG A 150 -18.87 -14.08 10.63
C ARG A 150 -19.89 -13.73 11.72
N ALA A 151 -20.52 -14.74 12.32
CA ALA A 151 -21.52 -14.54 13.37
C ALA A 151 -20.94 -13.87 14.61
N LYS A 152 -19.71 -14.26 15.00
CA LYS A 152 -19.00 -13.65 16.13
C LYS A 152 -18.70 -12.18 15.86
N LYS A 153 -18.20 -11.83 14.67
CA LYS A 153 -17.91 -10.45 14.27
C LYS A 153 -19.18 -9.58 14.30
N SER A 154 -20.30 -10.06 13.75
CA SER A 154 -21.57 -9.32 13.80
C SER A 154 -22.06 -9.13 15.24
N LEU A 155 -21.91 -10.14 16.10
CA LEU A 155 -22.23 -9.99 17.53
C LEU A 155 -21.36 -8.93 18.21
N MET A 156 -20.06 -8.91 17.92
CA MET A 156 -19.13 -7.90 18.46
C MET A 156 -19.54 -6.48 18.02
N ASN A 157 -19.88 -6.29 16.74
CA ASN A 157 -20.36 -5.01 16.22
C ASN A 157 -21.69 -4.59 16.87
N LYS A 158 -22.65 -5.51 17.02
CA LYS A 158 -23.93 -5.26 17.71
C LYS A 158 -23.73 -4.81 19.16
N ARG A 159 -22.86 -5.48 19.91
CA ARG A 159 -22.55 -5.12 21.31
C ARG A 159 -21.87 -3.75 21.39
N ALA A 160 -20.91 -3.47 20.53
CA ALA A 160 -20.27 -2.16 20.46
C ALA A 160 -21.29 -1.05 20.12
N GLN A 161 -22.20 -1.29 19.19
CA GLN A 161 -23.26 -0.34 18.84
C GLN A 161 -24.22 -0.09 20.01
N ALA A 162 -24.60 -1.15 20.75
CA ALA A 162 -25.42 -1.01 21.95
C ALA A 162 -24.73 -0.15 23.02
N PHE A 163 -23.41 -0.30 23.19
CA PHE A 163 -22.62 0.55 24.08
C PHE A 163 -22.58 2.01 23.59
N ILE A 164 -22.35 2.25 22.30
CA ILE A 164 -22.35 3.60 21.71
C ILE A 164 -23.73 4.29 21.90
N ALA A 165 -24.82 3.53 21.84
CA ALA A 165 -26.17 4.03 22.09
C ALA A 165 -26.46 4.33 23.57
N SER A 166 -25.61 3.86 24.51
CA SER A 166 -25.87 3.96 25.94
C SER A 166 -25.71 5.38 26.50
N PRO A 167 -26.42 5.71 27.61
CA PRO A 167 -26.22 6.98 28.32
C PRO A 167 -24.80 7.15 28.87
N ALA A 168 -24.18 6.06 29.35
CA ALA A 168 -22.82 6.06 29.90
C ALA A 168 -21.79 6.54 28.87
N PHE A 169 -21.90 6.06 27.61
CA PHE A 169 -21.05 6.55 26.52
C PHE A 169 -21.25 8.05 26.28
N ARG A 170 -22.49 8.53 26.21
CA ARG A 170 -22.79 9.96 26.00
C ARG A 170 -22.25 10.82 27.13
N GLN A 171 -22.41 10.40 28.38
CA GLN A 171 -21.87 11.09 29.53
C GLN A 171 -20.34 11.14 29.49
N HIS A 172 -19.68 10.01 29.20
CA HIS A 172 -18.23 9.96 29.11
C HIS A 172 -17.69 10.85 27.98
N LEU A 173 -18.29 10.80 26.79
CA LEU A 173 -17.83 11.58 25.64
C LEU A 173 -18.04 13.08 25.83
N ASN A 174 -19.17 13.49 26.44
CA ASN A 174 -19.55 14.89 26.58
C ASN A 174 -19.09 15.55 27.89
N THR A 175 -18.52 14.81 28.85
CA THR A 175 -18.00 15.40 30.10
C THR A 175 -16.91 16.42 29.78
N CYS A 176 -17.15 17.70 30.02
CA CYS A 176 -16.12 18.74 29.89
C CYS A 176 -15.17 18.69 31.09
N PRO A 177 -13.84 18.74 30.88
CA PRO A 177 -12.90 18.84 31.99
C PRO A 177 -13.02 20.23 32.63
N SER A 178 -13.02 20.26 33.96
CA SER A 178 -13.16 21.48 34.76
C SER A 178 -12.01 22.49 34.57
N SER A 179 -10.91 22.08 33.94
CA SER A 179 -9.70 22.88 33.69
C SER A 179 -9.58 23.49 32.28
N CYS A 180 -10.51 23.26 31.35
CA CYS A 180 -10.37 23.65 29.93
C CYS A 180 -10.66 25.14 29.61
N LEU A 181 -10.81 26.01 30.60
CA LEU A 181 -11.19 27.43 30.38
C LEU A 181 -9.98 28.39 30.30
N GLY A 182 -8.76 27.87 30.12
CA GLY A 182 -7.51 28.66 30.02
C GLY A 182 -7.09 29.06 28.60
N CYS A 183 -7.90 28.78 27.57
CA CYS A 183 -7.54 29.02 26.17
C CYS A 183 -7.55 30.53 25.82
N GLN A 184 -6.63 30.97 24.96
CA GLN A 184 -6.54 32.38 24.55
C GLN A 184 -7.51 32.76 23.42
N GLY A 185 -8.16 31.76 22.78
CA GLY A 185 -9.10 32.00 21.68
C GLY A 185 -10.07 30.84 21.40
N ILE A 186 -11.19 31.15 20.72
CA ILE A 186 -12.28 30.20 20.41
C ILE A 186 -11.80 29.04 19.52
N GLN A 187 -10.90 29.30 18.57
CA GLN A 187 -10.36 28.27 17.68
C GLN A 187 -9.50 27.25 18.45
N GLU A 188 -8.70 27.71 19.42
CA GLU A 188 -7.88 26.85 20.27
C GLU A 188 -8.75 25.98 21.17
N LEU A 189 -9.79 26.55 21.78
CA LEU A 189 -10.76 25.79 22.58
C LEU A 189 -11.46 24.70 21.75
N ARG A 190 -11.90 25.00 20.53
CA ARG A 190 -12.51 23.99 19.63
C ARG A 190 -11.56 22.84 19.34
N TRP A 191 -10.29 23.16 19.08
CA TRP A 191 -9.27 22.15 18.82
C TRP A 191 -9.01 21.27 20.05
N GLU A 192 -8.90 21.85 21.24
CA GLU A 192 -8.71 21.09 22.49
C GLU A 192 -9.89 20.14 22.75
N LEU A 193 -11.12 20.58 22.50
CA LEU A 193 -12.32 19.74 22.64
C LEU A 193 -12.33 18.59 21.62
N ASN A 194 -12.02 18.86 20.34
CA ASN A 194 -11.92 17.82 19.31
C ASN A 194 -10.82 16.79 19.66
N LEU A 195 -9.70 17.26 20.20
CA LEU A 195 -8.60 16.40 20.61
C LEU A 195 -8.98 15.52 21.81
N LEU A 196 -9.70 16.08 22.78
CA LEU A 196 -10.23 15.31 23.91
C LEU A 196 -11.21 14.23 23.45
N GLU A 197 -12.11 14.57 22.52
CA GLU A 197 -13.02 13.61 21.89
C GLU A 197 -12.22 12.46 21.24
N LEU A 198 -11.22 12.79 20.42
CA LEU A 198 -10.36 11.80 19.78
C LEU A 198 -9.63 10.91 20.79
N LYS A 199 -9.10 11.46 21.89
CA LYS A 199 -8.45 10.67 22.96
C LYS A 199 -9.38 9.60 23.52
N ARG A 200 -10.60 10.01 23.87
CA ARG A 200 -11.62 9.12 24.43
C ARG A 200 -11.99 8.01 23.43
N LEU A 201 -12.21 8.39 22.17
CA LEU A 201 -12.54 7.43 21.12
C LEU A 201 -11.40 6.46 20.81
N PHE A 202 -10.15 6.93 20.71
CA PHE A 202 -8.98 6.06 20.55
C PHE A 202 -8.89 5.04 21.69
N SER A 203 -9.19 5.47 22.91
CA SER A 203 -9.14 4.62 24.10
C SER A 203 -10.22 3.54 24.07
N LEU A 204 -11.47 3.93 23.82
CA LEU A 204 -12.61 3.02 23.71
C LEU A 204 -12.46 2.04 22.55
N SER A 205 -11.90 2.47 21.41
CA SER A 205 -11.69 1.63 20.22
C SER A 205 -10.75 0.44 20.42
N THR A 206 -10.02 0.40 21.53
CA THR A 206 -9.11 -0.69 21.94
C THR A 206 -9.62 -1.50 23.14
N CYS A 207 -10.79 -1.14 23.69
CA CYS A 207 -11.32 -1.78 24.88
C CYS A 207 -12.18 -2.99 24.52
N ASN A 208 -11.52 -4.13 24.27
CA ASN A 208 -12.20 -5.36 23.86
C ASN A 208 -13.31 -5.83 24.81
N LYS A 209 -13.20 -5.50 26.11
CA LYS A 209 -14.20 -5.87 27.13
C LYS A 209 -15.62 -5.44 26.75
N ILE A 210 -15.76 -4.34 25.99
CA ILE A 210 -17.05 -3.79 25.54
C ILE A 210 -17.82 -4.78 24.64
N TRP A 211 -17.12 -5.54 23.79
CA TRP A 211 -17.76 -6.40 22.78
C TRP A 211 -17.45 -7.89 22.93
N GLU A 212 -16.43 -8.27 23.70
CA GLU A 212 -16.13 -9.68 23.99
C GLU A 212 -17.15 -10.32 24.95
N HIS A 213 -17.79 -9.52 25.80
CA HIS A 213 -18.69 -10.01 26.84
C HIS A 213 -20.12 -9.44 26.73
N ASP A 214 -21.06 -10.03 27.46
CA ASP A 214 -22.45 -9.59 27.44
C ASP A 214 -22.66 -8.26 28.17
N PRO A 215 -23.52 -7.36 27.66
CA PRO A 215 -23.73 -6.02 28.23
C PRO A 215 -24.22 -6.01 29.68
N GLY A 216 -24.82 -7.10 30.17
CA GLY A 216 -25.50 -7.18 31.47
C GLY A 216 -24.61 -7.45 32.69
N GLY A 217 -23.28 -7.60 32.52
CA GLY A 217 -22.35 -7.96 33.60
C GLY A 217 -21.26 -6.95 33.92
N TYR A 218 -21.30 -5.74 33.34
CA TYR A 218 -20.21 -4.76 33.43
C TYR A 218 -20.63 -3.49 34.13
N ASP A 219 -19.75 -3.00 35.01
CA ASP A 219 -19.82 -1.63 35.49
C ASP A 219 -19.40 -0.69 34.35
N MET A 220 -20.40 -0.05 33.76
CA MET A 220 -20.27 0.84 32.61
C MET A 220 -19.49 2.12 32.95
N GLU A 221 -19.44 2.53 34.23
CA GLU A 221 -18.68 3.69 34.69
C GLU A 221 -17.18 3.37 34.75
N HIS A 222 -16.81 2.20 35.27
CA HIS A 222 -15.41 1.78 35.41
C HIS A 222 -14.68 1.63 34.05
N VAL A 223 -15.37 1.14 33.00
CA VAL A 223 -14.82 1.05 31.64
C VAL A 223 -14.52 2.43 31.06
N CYS A 224 -15.30 3.44 31.44
CA CYS A 224 -15.13 4.82 31.00
C CYS A 224 -14.03 5.53 31.79
N GLU A 225 -13.83 5.20 33.07
CA GLU A 225 -12.78 5.80 33.91
C GLU A 225 -11.36 5.34 33.53
N ASP A 226 -11.19 4.07 33.14
CA ASP A 226 -9.92 3.47 32.69
C ASP A 226 -9.34 4.06 31.36
N THR A 227 -10.03 5.03 30.76
CA THR A 227 -9.75 5.50 29.39
C THR A 227 -8.80 6.69 29.26
N GLN A 228 -8.33 7.30 30.36
CA GLN A 228 -7.47 8.51 30.34
C GLN A 228 -6.03 8.29 29.80
N GLY A 229 -5.71 7.10 29.31
CA GLY A 229 -4.33 6.58 29.22
C GLY A 229 -3.37 7.16 28.16
N PHE A 230 -3.79 8.07 27.27
CA PHE A 230 -2.84 8.65 26.29
C PHE A 230 -2.03 9.85 26.79
N GLY A 231 -2.41 10.43 27.95
CA GLY A 231 -1.72 11.59 28.54
C GLY A 231 -1.59 12.79 27.58
N SER A 232 -0.49 13.56 27.72
CA SER A 232 -0.12 14.68 26.84
C SER A 232 0.64 14.25 25.57
N LYS A 233 0.98 12.96 25.45
CA LYS A 233 1.78 12.44 24.33
C LYS A 233 1.04 12.55 23.00
N LEU A 234 -0.26 12.27 23.00
CA LEU A 234 -1.08 12.43 21.79
C LEU A 234 -1.12 13.89 21.35
N ASP A 235 -1.16 14.84 22.28
CA ASP A 235 -1.22 16.28 21.99
C ASP A 235 0.05 16.74 21.29
N ALA A 236 1.20 16.30 21.81
CA ALA A 236 2.50 16.60 21.21
C ALA A 236 2.65 16.02 19.78
N ILE A 237 1.96 14.91 19.47
CA ILE A 237 1.98 14.28 18.15
C ILE A 237 0.97 14.95 17.21
N LEU A 238 -0.26 15.19 17.66
CA LEU A 238 -1.36 15.69 16.83
C LEU A 238 -1.30 17.20 16.60
N ARG A 239 -0.84 18.00 17.57
CA ARG A 239 -0.71 19.47 17.40
C ARG A 239 0.10 19.87 16.15
N PRO A 240 1.28 19.30 15.85
CA PRO A 240 1.99 19.66 14.61
C PRO A 240 1.37 19.06 13.34
N LEU A 241 0.46 18.09 13.44
CA LEU A 241 -0.14 17.40 12.29
C LEU A 241 -1.51 17.97 11.90
N ILE A 242 -2.35 18.29 12.89
CA ILE A 242 -3.75 18.71 12.75
C ILE A 242 -4.11 19.87 13.72
N GLY A 243 -3.11 20.62 14.19
CA GLY A 243 -3.30 21.79 15.05
C GLY A 243 -4.04 22.94 14.38
N PRO A 244 -4.47 23.95 15.14
CA PRO A 244 -5.19 25.12 14.61
C PRO A 244 -4.35 25.92 13.59
N ASP A 245 -3.03 25.88 13.69
CA ASP A 245 -2.10 26.56 12.77
C ASP A 245 -1.91 25.82 11.43
N VAL A 246 -2.44 24.59 11.30
CA VAL A 246 -2.29 23.77 10.11
C VAL A 246 -3.39 24.08 9.10
N VAL A 247 -3.02 24.66 7.97
CA VAL A 247 -3.97 25.15 6.95
C VAL A 247 -4.55 24.05 6.07
N ASN A 248 -3.84 22.92 5.88
CA ASN A 248 -4.22 21.91 4.89
C ASN A 248 -4.80 20.65 5.54
N PRO A 249 -5.99 20.19 5.11
CA PRO A 249 -6.55 18.94 5.59
C PRO A 249 -5.69 17.75 5.13
N LEU A 250 -5.54 16.77 6.02
CA LEU A 250 -4.79 15.55 5.73
C LEU A 250 -5.65 14.53 4.99
N ARG A 251 -4.98 13.72 4.15
CA ARG A 251 -5.49 12.41 3.71
C ARG A 251 -4.95 11.34 4.67
N ILE A 252 -5.83 10.60 5.31
CA ILE A 252 -5.47 9.66 6.38
C ILE A 252 -5.82 8.24 5.93
N LEU A 253 -4.84 7.33 5.91
CA LEU A 253 -5.11 5.89 5.77
C LEU A 253 -5.29 5.29 7.17
N PHE A 254 -6.48 4.78 7.44
CA PHE A 254 -6.84 4.14 8.70
C PHE A 254 -6.82 2.62 8.57
N LEU A 255 -6.02 1.96 9.42
CA LEU A 255 -5.90 0.50 9.50
C LEU A 255 -6.56 0.01 10.80
N PRO A 256 -7.80 -0.50 10.76
CA PRO A 256 -8.47 -1.07 11.92
C PRO A 256 -7.83 -2.41 12.33
N ASP A 257 -8.18 -2.92 13.51
CA ASP A 257 -7.64 -4.17 14.07
C ASP A 257 -8.70 -5.26 14.15
N THR A 258 -9.80 -5.01 14.88
CA THR A 258 -10.83 -5.99 15.21
C THR A 258 -12.24 -5.44 15.01
N SER A 259 -13.18 -6.35 14.72
CA SER A 259 -14.63 -6.11 14.77
C SER A 259 -15.05 -5.76 16.20
N GLY A 260 -16.18 -5.08 16.36
CA GLY A 260 -16.56 -4.38 17.59
C GLY A 260 -15.81 -3.05 17.71
N GLY A 261 -14.47 -3.10 17.78
CA GLY A 261 -13.63 -1.91 17.85
C GLY A 261 -13.77 -0.98 16.64
N ILE A 262 -14.08 -1.52 15.47
CA ILE A 262 -14.32 -0.74 14.25
C ILE A 262 -15.51 0.22 14.35
N MET A 263 -16.50 -0.05 15.21
CA MET A 263 -17.62 0.87 15.43
C MET A 263 -17.13 2.20 16.07
N PHE A 264 -16.17 2.12 16.99
CA PHE A 264 -15.50 3.29 17.54
C PHE A 264 -14.52 3.92 16.55
N ASP A 265 -13.84 3.11 15.73
CA ASP A 265 -12.99 3.64 14.66
C ASP A 265 -13.79 4.52 13.71
N LEU A 266 -15.03 4.18 13.39
CA LEU A 266 -15.92 5.01 12.59
C LEU A 266 -16.29 6.33 13.25
N LEU A 267 -16.43 6.38 14.57
CA LEU A 267 -16.60 7.64 15.29
C LEU A 267 -15.34 8.51 15.22
N ILE A 268 -14.15 7.90 15.33
CA ILE A 268 -12.87 8.58 15.12
C ILE A 268 -12.83 9.15 13.70
N VAL A 269 -13.20 8.35 12.70
CA VAL A 269 -13.27 8.80 11.32
C VAL A 269 -14.24 9.97 11.15
N LYS A 270 -15.47 9.88 11.67
CA LYS A 270 -16.46 10.98 11.62
C LYS A 270 -15.90 12.27 12.26
N ALA A 271 -15.23 12.16 13.41
CA ALA A 271 -14.57 13.30 14.06
C ALA A 271 -13.45 13.91 13.21
N LEU A 272 -12.66 13.09 12.50
CA LEU A 272 -11.64 13.57 11.56
C LEU A 272 -12.25 14.23 10.32
N LEU A 273 -13.35 13.68 9.79
CA LEU A 273 -14.08 14.24 8.65
C LEU A 273 -14.71 15.60 8.99
N HIS A 274 -15.27 15.75 10.20
CA HIS A 274 -15.79 17.05 10.68
C HIS A 274 -14.71 18.13 10.79
N GLN A 275 -13.45 17.73 10.99
CA GLN A 275 -12.28 18.62 10.97
C GLN A 275 -11.77 18.90 9.54
N GLY A 276 -12.48 18.42 8.51
CA GLY A 276 -12.17 18.64 7.09
C GLY A 276 -11.16 17.67 6.50
N HIS A 277 -10.69 16.68 7.26
CA HIS A 277 -9.78 15.64 6.75
C HIS A 277 -10.52 14.65 5.84
N LYS A 278 -9.76 13.92 5.02
CA LYS A 278 -10.28 12.80 4.23
C LYS A 278 -9.70 11.50 4.73
N VAL A 279 -10.54 10.47 4.79
CA VAL A 279 -10.13 9.18 5.35
C VAL A 279 -10.29 8.07 4.31
N ILE A 280 -9.25 7.26 4.18
CA ILE A 280 -9.26 5.98 3.49
C ILE A 280 -9.21 4.90 4.55
N MET A 281 -10.18 3.99 4.61
CA MET A 281 -10.15 2.85 5.53
C MET A 281 -9.79 1.58 4.76
N ALA A 282 -8.75 0.86 5.21
CA ALA A 282 -8.35 -0.40 4.58
C ALA A 282 -8.80 -1.60 5.42
N LEU A 283 -9.68 -2.43 4.86
CA LEU A 283 -10.21 -3.65 5.47
C LEU A 283 -9.54 -4.89 4.88
N LYS A 284 -9.69 -6.04 5.53
CA LYS A 284 -9.18 -7.29 4.97
C LYS A 284 -9.99 -7.73 3.75
N GLU A 285 -9.32 -8.33 2.77
CA GLU A 285 -10.00 -8.92 1.60
C GLU A 285 -10.86 -10.13 1.98
N GLY A 286 -10.50 -10.83 3.06
CA GLY A 286 -11.30 -11.94 3.54
C GLY A 286 -10.85 -12.41 4.90
N PHE A 287 -11.28 -13.62 5.26
CA PHE A 287 -11.14 -14.14 6.62
C PHE A 287 -9.73 -13.99 7.21
N TYR A 288 -9.67 -13.24 8.32
CA TYR A 288 -8.51 -13.16 9.20
C TYR A 288 -8.96 -12.95 10.64
N PHE A 289 -9.46 -14.03 11.25
CA PHE A 289 -10.00 -14.04 12.62
C PHE A 289 -11.06 -12.95 12.82
N GLU A 290 -10.89 -12.11 13.85
CA GLU A 290 -11.83 -11.06 14.24
C GLU A 290 -11.67 -9.77 13.42
N ALA A 291 -10.70 -9.71 12.51
CA ALA A 291 -10.48 -8.52 11.70
C ALA A 291 -11.68 -8.27 10.77
N PRO A 292 -12.12 -7.01 10.64
CA PRO A 292 -13.20 -6.64 9.73
C PRO A 292 -12.76 -6.84 8.28
N THR A 293 -13.68 -7.35 7.46
CA THR A 293 -13.44 -7.59 6.03
C THR A 293 -14.24 -6.61 5.18
N PHE A 294 -13.76 -6.37 3.96
CA PHE A 294 -14.45 -5.53 2.98
C PHE A 294 -15.89 -6.00 2.72
N TRP A 295 -16.11 -7.31 2.78
CA TRP A 295 -17.38 -7.98 2.48
C TRP A 295 -18.33 -8.08 3.69
N ASP A 296 -17.90 -7.66 4.89
CA ASP A 296 -18.74 -7.77 6.10
C ASP A 296 -20.05 -6.98 5.99
N ARG A 297 -20.07 -5.92 5.16
CA ARG A 297 -21.27 -5.10 4.88
C ARG A 297 -22.44 -5.90 4.28
N GLU A 298 -22.17 -7.00 3.60
CA GLU A 298 -23.22 -7.80 2.95
C GLU A 298 -24.00 -8.66 3.97
N PHE A 299 -23.39 -8.94 5.12
CA PHE A 299 -23.91 -9.89 6.11
C PHE A 299 -24.17 -9.27 7.47
N ASP A 300 -23.55 -8.14 7.80
CA ASP A 300 -23.73 -7.46 9.07
C ASP A 300 -24.47 -6.12 8.89
N PRO A 301 -25.76 -6.04 9.26
CA PRO A 301 -26.57 -4.85 9.03
C PRO A 301 -26.09 -3.64 9.84
N VAL A 302 -25.52 -3.86 11.04
CA VAL A 302 -24.97 -2.77 11.86
C VAL A 302 -23.75 -2.17 11.16
N PHE A 303 -22.88 -3.03 10.63
CA PHE A 303 -21.73 -2.61 9.84
C PHE A 303 -22.17 -1.85 8.58
N ALA A 304 -23.13 -2.39 7.82
CA ALA A 304 -23.65 -1.75 6.62
C ALA A 304 -24.20 -0.34 6.90
N GLN A 305 -25.00 -0.21 7.97
CA GLN A 305 -25.62 1.06 8.35
C GLN A 305 -24.59 2.14 8.71
N GLU A 306 -23.54 1.80 9.47
CA GLU A 306 -22.53 2.78 9.88
C GLU A 306 -21.64 3.25 8.71
N PHE A 307 -21.62 2.51 7.60
CA PHE A 307 -20.85 2.78 6.39
C PHE A 307 -21.68 3.34 5.23
N ASP A 308 -22.96 3.69 5.42
CA ASP A 308 -23.89 4.06 4.35
C ASP A 308 -23.40 5.20 3.44
N GLN A 309 -22.66 6.17 4.02
CA GLN A 309 -22.10 7.32 3.30
C GLN A 309 -20.69 7.09 2.72
N ALA A 310 -20.13 5.89 2.88
CA ALA A 310 -18.78 5.58 2.44
C ALA A 310 -18.75 4.99 1.03
N LEU A 311 -17.77 5.40 0.22
CA LEU A 311 -17.53 4.76 -1.08
C LEU A 311 -16.68 3.50 -0.90
N PHE A 312 -17.21 2.34 -1.28
CA PHE A 312 -16.46 1.08 -1.33
C PHE A 312 -15.82 0.90 -2.71
N LEU A 313 -14.49 0.85 -2.75
CA LEU A 313 -13.72 0.56 -3.97
C LEU A 313 -13.24 -0.90 -3.93
N ALA A 314 -13.87 -1.74 -4.75
CA ALA A 314 -13.56 -3.17 -4.85
C ALA A 314 -12.37 -3.48 -5.79
N ASP A 315 -12.02 -2.56 -6.69
CA ASP A 315 -10.93 -2.76 -7.64
C ASP A 315 -9.58 -2.81 -6.91
N ALA A 316 -8.89 -3.96 -6.98
CA ALA A 316 -7.59 -4.20 -6.34
C ALA A 316 -6.42 -3.56 -7.10
N ASP A 317 -6.61 -3.19 -8.38
CA ASP A 317 -5.59 -2.67 -9.28
C ASP A 317 -5.93 -1.28 -9.84
N ILE A 318 -6.70 -0.49 -9.07
CA ILE A 318 -7.28 0.79 -9.51
C ILE A 318 -6.23 1.78 -10.01
N SER A 319 -6.43 2.35 -11.19
CA SER A 319 -5.53 3.38 -11.73
C SER A 319 -5.42 4.59 -10.79
N LYS A 320 -4.27 5.29 -10.82
CA LYS A 320 -4.07 6.52 -10.05
C LYS A 320 -5.17 7.56 -10.33
N ASN A 321 -5.61 7.69 -11.58
CA ASN A 321 -6.64 8.65 -11.98
C ASN A 321 -7.97 8.35 -11.31
N ASN A 322 -8.37 7.07 -11.33
CA ASN A 322 -9.62 6.62 -10.75
C ASN A 322 -9.60 6.73 -9.22
N LEU A 323 -8.46 6.39 -8.59
CA LEU A 323 -8.29 6.59 -7.15
C LEU A 323 -8.39 8.07 -6.77
N LEU A 324 -7.67 8.95 -7.47
CA LEU A 324 -7.71 10.39 -7.19
C LEU A 324 -9.10 10.98 -7.42
N LYS A 325 -9.83 10.50 -8.43
CA LYS A 325 -11.22 10.88 -8.67
C LYS A 325 -12.10 10.46 -7.49
N ALA A 326 -12.04 9.19 -7.08
CA ALA A 326 -12.80 8.68 -5.94
C ALA A 326 -12.50 9.45 -4.64
N LEU A 327 -11.22 9.75 -4.37
CA LEU A 327 -10.78 10.53 -3.21
C LEU A 327 -11.17 12.00 -3.28
N ARG A 328 -11.41 12.57 -4.47
CA ARG A 328 -11.94 13.93 -4.61
C ARG A 328 -13.43 13.98 -4.29
N GLU A 329 -14.19 13.05 -4.86
CA GLU A 329 -15.65 13.00 -4.80
C GLU A 329 -16.18 12.53 -3.44
N ASN A 330 -15.39 11.79 -2.67
CA ASN A 330 -15.83 11.17 -1.42
C ASN A 330 -14.91 11.54 -0.25
N ALA A 331 -15.51 11.77 0.92
CA ALA A 331 -14.77 12.09 2.14
C ALA A 331 -14.25 10.83 2.86
N LEU A 332 -15.02 9.74 2.80
CA LEU A 332 -14.67 8.41 3.30
C LEU A 332 -14.66 7.40 2.16
N VAL A 333 -13.50 6.78 1.95
CA VAL A 333 -13.32 5.71 0.96
C VAL A 333 -12.88 4.44 1.69
N VAL A 334 -13.54 3.32 1.43
CA VAL A 334 -13.20 2.00 1.97
C VAL A 334 -12.58 1.18 0.87
N ILE A 335 -11.40 0.60 1.15
CA ILE A 335 -10.68 -0.27 0.24
C ILE A 335 -10.39 -1.60 0.90
N SER A 336 -10.14 -2.62 0.09
CA SER A 336 -9.52 -3.85 0.56
C SER A 336 -7.99 -3.72 0.55
N ASP A 337 -7.35 -4.25 1.59
CA ASP A 337 -5.90 -4.40 1.64
C ASP A 337 -5.40 -5.55 0.75
N GLY A 338 -6.29 -6.37 0.17
CA GLY A 338 -5.96 -7.49 -0.71
C GLY A 338 -5.52 -8.77 0.02
N THR A 339 -5.54 -8.78 1.36
CA THR A 339 -4.95 -9.85 2.16
C THR A 339 -5.94 -10.59 3.06
N ARG A 340 -5.58 -11.83 3.38
CA ARG A 340 -6.23 -12.67 4.42
C ARG A 340 -5.23 -13.02 5.52
N GLU A 341 -4.38 -12.06 5.88
CA GLU A 341 -3.28 -12.25 6.82
C GLU A 341 -2.93 -10.97 7.58
N ARG A 342 -2.02 -11.09 8.55
CA ARG A 342 -1.38 -9.93 9.20
C ARG A 342 -0.75 -9.02 8.14
N LEU A 343 -0.79 -7.70 8.36
CA LEU A 343 -0.23 -6.71 7.44
C LEU A 343 1.15 -7.14 6.93
N ASN A 344 1.23 -7.31 5.62
CA ASN A 344 2.43 -7.68 4.88
C ASN A 344 2.44 -6.89 3.58
N LEU A 345 3.31 -5.89 3.49
CA LEU A 345 3.32 -4.93 2.38
C LEU A 345 3.67 -5.58 1.02
N TYR A 346 4.28 -6.78 1.01
CA TYR A 346 4.43 -7.53 -0.24
C TYR A 346 3.15 -8.14 -0.76
N ARG A 347 2.13 -8.30 0.09
CA ARG A 347 0.91 -9.04 -0.24
C ARG A 347 -0.29 -8.13 -0.43
N THR A 348 -0.11 -6.83 -0.18
CA THR A 348 -1.18 -5.86 -0.29
C THR A 348 -1.52 -5.57 -1.74
N SER A 349 -2.79 -5.24 -2.00
CA SER A 349 -3.27 -4.82 -3.33
C SER A 349 -2.53 -3.58 -3.84
N VAL A 350 -2.53 -3.37 -5.17
CA VAL A 350 -1.97 -2.16 -5.76
C VAL A 350 -2.76 -0.93 -5.32
N THR A 351 -4.09 -1.07 -5.19
CA THR A 351 -4.98 -0.06 -4.62
C THR A 351 -4.55 0.37 -3.22
N PHE A 352 -4.20 -0.58 -2.34
CA PHE A 352 -3.69 -0.26 -1.00
C PHE A 352 -2.37 0.51 -1.06
N ALA A 353 -1.41 0.05 -1.87
CA ALA A 353 -0.12 0.72 -2.01
C ALA A 353 -0.26 2.16 -2.55
N ARG A 354 -1.17 2.37 -3.51
CA ARG A 354 -1.52 3.71 -4.02
C ARG A 354 -2.20 4.57 -2.96
N ALA A 355 -3.16 4.02 -2.21
CA ALA A 355 -3.82 4.72 -1.11
C ALA A 355 -2.82 5.16 -0.03
N TRP A 356 -1.86 4.30 0.32
CA TRP A 356 -0.76 4.64 1.21
C TRP A 356 0.05 5.81 0.67
N LYS A 357 0.43 5.76 -0.62
CA LYS A 357 1.17 6.83 -1.27
C LYS A 357 0.38 8.15 -1.24
N GLU A 358 -0.91 8.14 -1.56
CA GLU A 358 -1.71 9.36 -1.62
C GLU A 358 -2.00 9.97 -0.24
N SER A 359 -1.90 9.17 0.82
CA SER A 359 -2.08 9.61 2.20
C SER A 359 -0.93 10.50 2.70
N ASP A 360 -1.20 11.27 3.74
CA ASP A 360 -0.23 12.09 4.48
C ASP A 360 0.14 11.43 5.82
N LEU A 361 -0.84 10.74 6.42
CA LEU A 361 -0.75 10.08 7.71
C LEU A 361 -1.36 8.68 7.63
N ILE A 362 -0.72 7.71 8.28
CA ILE A 362 -1.25 6.38 8.50
C ILE A 362 -1.59 6.24 9.99
N ILE A 363 -2.83 5.87 10.30
CA ILE A 363 -3.26 5.54 11.65
C ILE A 363 -3.49 4.03 11.70
N ALA A 364 -2.72 3.33 12.53
CA ALA A 364 -2.74 1.87 12.59
C ALA A 364 -3.06 1.36 13.99
N LYS A 365 -4.25 0.79 14.15
CA LYS A 365 -4.70 0.19 15.41
C LYS A 365 -4.13 -1.23 15.57
N GLY A 366 -3.81 -1.60 16.80
CA GLY A 366 -3.55 -2.99 17.18
C GLY A 366 -2.08 -3.38 17.29
N ALA A 367 -1.80 -4.30 18.22
CA ALA A 367 -0.43 -4.76 18.52
C ALA A 367 0.23 -5.44 17.31
N ARG A 368 -0.57 -6.03 16.41
CA ARG A 368 -0.10 -6.68 15.18
C ARG A 368 0.48 -5.66 14.20
N ASN A 369 -0.16 -4.51 14.05
CA ASN A 369 0.32 -3.41 13.21
C ASN A 369 1.52 -2.72 13.85
N TYR A 370 1.50 -2.51 15.17
CA TYR A 370 2.65 -2.00 15.93
C TYR A 370 3.94 -2.80 15.65
N ARG A 371 3.87 -4.14 15.70
CA ARG A 371 5.01 -5.02 15.42
C ARG A 371 5.56 -4.88 13.99
N ARG A 372 4.73 -4.53 13.01
CA ARG A 372 5.13 -4.41 11.59
C ARG A 372 5.62 -3.01 11.24
N LEU A 373 5.03 -1.98 11.82
CA LEU A 373 5.28 -0.59 11.42
C LEU A 373 6.25 0.14 12.36
N ILE A 374 6.28 -0.21 13.64
CA ILE A 374 7.11 0.48 14.64
C ILE A 374 8.37 -0.32 14.99
N LEU A 375 8.26 -1.63 15.24
CA LEU A 375 9.39 -2.49 15.62
C LEU A 375 10.28 -2.96 14.44
N ASN A 376 10.08 -2.36 13.27
CA ASN A 376 10.89 -2.57 12.07
C ASN A 376 11.74 -1.31 11.85
N SER A 377 13.04 -1.42 11.59
CA SER A 377 13.92 -0.24 11.46
C SER A 377 13.78 0.54 10.15
N HIS A 378 13.15 0.01 9.10
CA HIS A 378 12.97 0.78 7.87
C HIS A 378 12.17 2.06 8.12
N ALA A 379 12.61 3.15 7.49
CA ALA A 379 11.79 4.34 7.40
C ALA A 379 10.63 4.11 6.41
N PHE A 380 9.47 4.69 6.70
CA PHE A 380 8.30 4.62 5.82
C PHE A 380 8.15 5.93 5.04
N THR A 381 7.44 5.87 3.92
CA THR A 381 7.20 7.05 3.08
C THR A 381 6.23 8.04 3.73
N ARG A 382 5.43 7.60 4.71
CA ARG A 382 4.40 8.39 5.39
C ARG A 382 4.58 8.38 6.91
N ASN A 383 4.02 9.40 7.55
CA ASN A 383 3.98 9.46 9.01
C ASN A 383 3.05 8.37 9.52
N ILE A 384 3.41 7.69 10.60
CA ILE A 384 2.62 6.58 11.15
C ILE A 384 2.35 6.84 12.62
N ILE A 385 1.07 6.83 12.98
CA ILE A 385 0.61 6.70 14.37
C ILE A 385 0.15 5.26 14.56
N SER A 386 0.72 4.57 15.53
CA SER A 386 0.26 3.24 15.93
C SER A 386 -0.14 3.24 17.39
N TYR A 387 -1.32 2.69 17.67
CA TYR A 387 -1.84 2.60 19.02
C TYR A 387 -2.49 1.24 19.28
N TYR A 388 -2.38 0.78 20.52
CA TYR A 388 -2.94 -0.49 20.95
C TYR A 388 -3.06 -0.54 22.47
N ARG A 389 -3.84 -1.48 22.99
CA ARG A 389 -3.95 -1.76 24.42
C ARG A 389 -3.14 -3.00 24.77
N GLN A 390 -2.35 -2.91 25.83
CA GLN A 390 -1.63 -4.03 26.40
C GLN A 390 -2.56 -4.94 27.22
N PRO A 391 -2.18 -6.20 27.48
CA PRO A 391 -2.99 -7.12 28.30
C PRO A 391 -3.26 -6.64 29.73
N ASP A 392 -2.39 -5.80 30.27
CA ASP A 392 -2.53 -5.16 31.60
C ASP A 392 -3.52 -3.99 31.61
N GLY A 393 -4.08 -3.63 30.44
CA GLY A 393 -5.01 -2.51 30.27
C GLY A 393 -4.34 -1.22 29.81
N ASN A 394 -3.00 -1.12 29.83
CA ASN A 394 -2.30 0.12 29.50
C ASN A 394 -2.38 0.46 28.01
N LEU A 395 -2.64 1.74 27.72
CA LEU A 395 -2.67 2.26 26.36
C LEU A 395 -1.29 2.64 25.87
N CYS A 396 -0.93 2.15 24.70
CA CYS A 396 0.32 2.46 24.03
C CYS A 396 0.06 3.30 22.79
N LEU A 397 0.85 4.35 22.64
CA LEU A 397 0.87 5.22 21.46
C LEU A 397 2.31 5.41 21.00
N HIS A 398 2.53 5.16 19.71
CA HIS A 398 3.81 5.30 19.05
C HIS A 398 3.65 6.14 17.79
N TYR A 399 4.64 6.99 17.55
CA TYR A 399 4.72 7.81 16.36
C TYR A 399 6.03 7.54 15.64
N LYS A 400 5.95 7.22 14.35
CA LYS A 400 7.10 7.04 13.48
C LYS A 400 7.02 8.07 12.36
N ARG A 401 8.01 8.96 12.33
CA ARG A 401 8.12 10.00 11.32
C ARG A 401 8.41 9.37 9.95
N ARG A 402 7.86 9.96 8.90
CA ARG A 402 8.23 9.62 7.52
C ARG A 402 9.72 9.85 7.28
N SER A 403 10.29 9.13 6.33
CA SER A 403 11.66 9.36 5.89
C SER A 403 11.86 10.81 5.41
N PRO A 404 12.94 11.49 5.81
CA PRO A 404 13.29 12.81 5.28
C PRO A 404 13.76 12.75 3.82
N ARG A 405 14.16 11.57 3.31
CA ARG A 405 14.60 11.37 1.93
C ARG A 405 13.43 11.35 0.93
N VAL A 406 12.22 11.08 1.42
CA VAL A 406 11.03 10.91 0.57
C VAL A 406 10.37 12.27 0.35
N ILE A 407 10.44 12.75 -0.88
CA ILE A 407 9.75 13.96 -1.33
C ILE A 407 8.38 13.54 -1.87
N LYS A 408 7.30 14.03 -1.26
CA LYS A 408 5.94 13.84 -1.78
C LYS A 408 5.64 14.94 -2.79
N ILE A 409 5.44 14.56 -4.06
CA ILE A 409 4.94 15.48 -5.08
C ILE A 409 3.42 15.43 -5.06
N THR A 410 2.80 16.60 -4.91
CA THR A 410 1.35 16.73 -4.85
C THR A 410 0.72 16.67 -6.24
N GLU A 411 -0.55 16.28 -6.32
CA GLU A 411 -1.32 16.33 -7.57
C GLU A 411 -1.27 17.72 -8.22
N LYS A 412 -1.40 18.79 -7.43
CA LYS A 412 -1.34 20.17 -7.92
C LYS A 412 0.00 20.48 -8.59
N GLN A 413 1.11 20.01 -8.04
CA GLN A 413 2.44 20.18 -8.64
C GLN A 413 2.57 19.39 -9.95
N ILE A 414 2.04 18.17 -10.00
CA ILE A 414 2.06 17.36 -11.23
C ILE A 414 1.24 18.05 -12.33
N LEU A 415 0.04 18.56 -12.00
CA LEU A 415 -0.81 19.28 -12.95
C LEU A 415 -0.18 20.60 -13.40
N ALA A 416 0.46 21.35 -12.50
CA ALA A 416 1.18 22.57 -12.86
C ALA A 416 2.33 22.27 -13.84
N LYS A 417 3.07 21.18 -13.63
CA LYS A 417 4.11 20.73 -14.58
C LYS A 417 3.53 20.35 -15.94
N ALA A 418 2.44 19.59 -15.96
CA ALA A 418 1.75 19.26 -17.20
C ALA A 418 1.32 20.53 -17.95
N GLU A 419 0.75 21.53 -17.26
CA GLU A 419 0.35 22.80 -17.87
C GLU A 419 1.55 23.59 -18.39
N MET A 420 2.68 23.64 -17.66
CA MET A 420 3.91 24.27 -18.15
C MET A 420 4.40 23.65 -19.46
N ILE A 421 4.38 22.32 -19.56
CA ILE A 421 4.75 21.60 -20.79
C ILE A 421 3.78 21.95 -21.91
N MET A 422 2.47 21.89 -21.65
CA MET A 422 1.44 22.24 -22.63
C MET A 422 1.55 23.71 -23.08
N GLN A 423 1.89 24.63 -22.19
CA GLN A 423 2.11 26.03 -22.52
C GLN A 423 3.31 26.20 -23.46
N SER A 424 4.43 25.50 -23.20
CA SER A 424 5.57 25.47 -24.10
C SER A 424 5.21 24.91 -25.48
N MET A 425 4.41 23.84 -25.54
CA MET A 425 3.91 23.28 -26.80
C MET A 425 3.03 24.27 -27.56
N ARG A 426 2.12 24.98 -26.87
CA ARG A 426 1.27 26.02 -27.49
C ARG A 426 2.10 27.17 -28.07
N THR A 427 3.09 27.65 -27.33
CA THR A 427 3.99 28.72 -27.80
C THR A 427 4.73 28.29 -29.06
N LYS A 428 5.35 27.10 -29.05
CA LYS A 428 6.07 26.59 -30.23
C LYS A 428 5.18 26.36 -31.44
N ARG A 429 3.97 25.86 -31.22
CA ARG A 429 2.97 25.72 -32.29
C ARG A 429 2.55 27.06 -32.88
N SER A 430 2.43 28.11 -32.04
CA SER A 430 2.14 29.47 -32.51
C SER A 430 3.30 30.12 -33.27
N GLU A 431 4.54 29.68 -33.03
CA GLU A 431 5.74 30.06 -33.80
C GLU A 431 5.86 29.29 -35.12
N GLY A 432 4.92 28.39 -35.42
CA GLY A 432 4.90 27.56 -36.63
C GLY A 432 5.74 26.28 -36.54
N GLU A 433 6.26 25.94 -35.36
CA GLU A 433 6.96 24.67 -35.15
C GLU A 433 5.98 23.51 -34.94
N LEU A 434 6.33 22.33 -35.45
CA LEU A 434 5.59 21.09 -35.18
C LEU A 434 5.96 20.53 -33.82
N VAL A 435 4.99 19.97 -33.10
CA VAL A 435 5.25 19.31 -31.82
C VAL A 435 5.32 17.80 -32.00
N MET A 436 6.50 17.22 -31.73
CA MET A 436 6.76 15.80 -31.81
C MET A 436 6.89 15.17 -30.42
N PHE A 437 6.09 14.15 -30.13
CA PHE A 437 6.22 13.34 -28.92
C PHE A 437 6.94 12.03 -29.23
N TYR A 438 8.04 11.73 -28.52
CA TYR A 438 8.85 10.54 -28.76
C TYR A 438 8.67 9.48 -27.66
N SER A 439 7.96 8.41 -27.99
CA SER A 439 7.68 7.25 -27.13
C SER A 439 8.74 6.16 -27.30
N ALA A 440 9.42 5.77 -26.22
CA ALA A 440 10.52 4.81 -26.27
C ALA A 440 10.49 3.78 -25.14
N ILE A 441 11.24 2.68 -25.31
CA ILE A 441 11.38 1.65 -24.30
C ILE A 441 12.13 2.21 -23.09
N ILE A 442 11.44 2.36 -21.96
CA ILE A 442 12.03 2.74 -20.67
C ILE A 442 11.60 1.70 -19.63
N GLY A 443 12.59 1.11 -18.95
CA GLY A 443 12.38 0.15 -17.85
C GLY A 443 11.89 -1.24 -18.25
N SER A 444 11.40 -1.46 -19.48
CA SER A 444 10.82 -2.77 -19.89
C SER A 444 11.86 -3.83 -20.27
N VAL A 445 13.15 -3.47 -20.33
CA VAL A 445 14.26 -4.42 -20.54
C VAL A 445 14.99 -4.59 -19.21
N PRO A 446 15.00 -5.80 -18.60
CA PRO A 446 15.57 -6.04 -17.27
C PRO A 446 17.02 -5.58 -17.16
N GLY A 447 17.33 -4.82 -16.11
CA GLY A 447 18.69 -4.31 -15.84
C GLY A 447 19.22 -3.26 -16.82
N GLN A 448 18.42 -2.80 -17.80
CA GLN A 448 18.87 -1.93 -18.88
C GLN A 448 18.33 -0.49 -18.80
N LEU A 449 17.83 -0.03 -17.64
CA LEU A 449 17.24 1.31 -17.50
C LEU A 449 18.23 2.45 -17.86
N LYS A 450 19.49 2.34 -17.43
CA LYS A 450 20.54 3.32 -17.76
C LYS A 450 20.81 3.34 -19.26
N THR A 451 20.92 2.18 -19.89
CA THR A 451 21.11 2.02 -21.33
C THR A 451 19.91 2.57 -22.11
N ALA A 452 18.69 2.28 -21.67
CA ALA A 452 17.45 2.78 -22.26
C ALA A 452 17.40 4.31 -22.28
N LYS A 453 17.72 4.96 -21.15
CA LYS A 453 17.81 6.43 -21.06
C LYS A 453 18.89 7.00 -22.00
N ARG A 454 20.05 6.34 -22.09
CA ARG A 454 21.12 6.73 -23.03
C ARG A 454 20.66 6.67 -24.48
N ILE A 455 20.12 5.52 -24.91
CA ILE A 455 19.59 5.31 -26.27
C ILE A 455 18.59 6.40 -26.64
N LEU A 456 17.65 6.67 -25.73
CA LEU A 456 16.60 7.68 -25.89
C LEU A 456 17.18 9.09 -26.04
N ASN A 457 18.02 9.53 -25.11
CA ASN A 457 18.61 10.87 -25.13
C ASN A 457 19.47 11.09 -26.38
N THR A 458 20.31 10.11 -26.74
CA THR A 458 21.14 10.19 -27.95
C THR A 458 20.30 10.31 -29.22
N PHE A 459 19.19 9.57 -29.32
CA PHE A 459 18.34 9.65 -30.50
C PHE A 459 17.60 10.98 -30.59
N VAL A 460 17.07 11.48 -29.47
CA VAL A 460 16.38 12.77 -29.42
C VAL A 460 17.33 13.90 -29.82
N GLU A 461 18.56 13.90 -29.31
CA GLU A 461 19.58 14.88 -29.72
C GLU A 461 19.88 14.81 -31.23
N TYR A 462 19.94 13.59 -31.79
CA TYR A 462 20.10 13.41 -33.22
C TYR A 462 18.91 13.99 -34.02
N LEU A 463 17.67 13.73 -33.58
CA LEU A 463 16.49 14.30 -34.22
C LEU A 463 16.46 15.83 -34.12
N ARG A 464 16.78 16.40 -32.95
CA ARG A 464 16.85 17.86 -32.73
C ARG A 464 17.88 18.54 -33.64
N LYS A 465 18.97 17.85 -34.01
CA LYS A 465 19.97 18.36 -34.96
C LYS A 465 19.52 18.25 -36.42
N LYS A 466 18.71 17.24 -36.75
CA LYS A 466 18.31 16.93 -38.13
C LYS A 466 17.04 17.67 -38.56
N LEU A 467 16.11 17.87 -37.64
CA LEU A 467 14.81 18.49 -37.90
C LEU A 467 14.86 19.95 -37.44
N SER A 468 14.79 20.89 -38.38
CA SER A 468 14.52 22.30 -38.09
C SER A 468 13.02 22.53 -38.02
N GLY A 469 12.57 23.37 -37.07
CA GLY A 469 11.15 23.73 -36.94
C GLY A 469 10.28 22.68 -36.25
N ALA A 470 10.84 21.86 -35.35
CA ALA A 470 10.06 20.93 -34.54
C ALA A 470 10.51 20.90 -33.07
N LEU A 471 9.55 21.03 -32.15
CA LEU A 471 9.73 20.81 -30.72
C LEU A 471 9.63 19.31 -30.43
N ILE A 472 10.74 18.69 -30.01
CA ILE A 472 10.76 17.26 -29.66
C ILE A 472 10.68 17.09 -28.15
N ILE A 473 9.56 16.54 -27.70
CA ILE A 473 9.30 16.18 -26.31
C ILE A 473 9.94 14.83 -26.02
N ASN A 474 10.88 14.82 -25.07
CA ASN A 474 11.55 13.63 -24.56
C ASN A 474 11.02 13.31 -23.16
N PRO A 475 10.22 12.23 -22.99
CA PRO A 475 9.66 11.89 -21.69
C PRO A 475 10.70 11.65 -20.58
N ALA A 476 11.93 11.25 -20.95
CA ALA A 476 12.99 11.00 -19.98
C ALA A 476 13.61 12.27 -19.36
N GLU A 477 13.42 13.44 -19.98
CA GLU A 477 13.97 14.72 -19.48
C GLU A 477 13.18 15.27 -18.28
N HIS A 478 11.95 14.81 -18.08
CA HIS A 478 11.05 15.31 -17.03
C HIS A 478 10.97 14.40 -15.79
N PHE A 479 11.95 13.51 -15.61
CA PHE A 479 12.07 12.70 -14.39
C PHE A 479 12.64 13.53 -13.25
N GLU A 480 11.82 13.82 -12.25
CA GLU A 480 12.26 14.51 -11.03
C GLU A 480 12.34 13.59 -9.82
N GLN A 481 13.24 13.91 -8.90
CA GLN A 481 13.36 13.19 -7.64
C GLN A 481 12.06 13.32 -6.83
N GLY A 482 11.45 12.19 -6.50
CA GLY A 482 10.17 12.11 -5.80
C GLY A 482 8.96 11.81 -6.72
N MET A 483 9.13 11.85 -8.04
CA MET A 483 8.16 11.26 -8.98
C MET A 483 8.41 9.76 -9.13
N ASP A 484 7.33 8.98 -9.16
CA ASP A 484 7.39 7.60 -9.62
C ASP A 484 6.73 7.41 -10.99
N GLY A 485 6.72 6.17 -11.47
CA GLY A 485 6.11 5.82 -12.76
C GLY A 485 4.62 6.18 -12.84
N ASP A 486 3.86 6.07 -11.75
CA ASP A 486 2.44 6.42 -11.73
C ASP A 486 2.24 7.95 -11.82
N ASP A 487 3.12 8.73 -11.17
CA ASP A 487 3.12 10.19 -11.29
C ASP A 487 3.42 10.67 -12.70
N LEU A 488 4.43 10.07 -13.32
CA LEU A 488 4.84 10.40 -14.68
C LEU A 488 3.77 10.00 -15.69
N MET A 489 3.22 8.79 -15.55
CA MET A 489 2.13 8.35 -16.42
C MET A 489 0.92 9.27 -16.31
N TYR A 490 0.56 9.69 -15.08
CA TYR A 490 -0.54 10.63 -14.88
C TYR A 490 -0.29 12.00 -15.54
N MET A 491 0.93 12.53 -15.37
CA MET A 491 1.33 13.80 -15.99
C MET A 491 1.29 13.70 -17.51
N TRP A 492 1.91 12.67 -18.07
CA TRP A 492 2.02 12.47 -19.51
C TRP A 492 0.68 12.22 -20.15
N GLU A 493 -0.21 11.45 -19.53
CA GLU A 493 -1.55 11.24 -20.07
C GLU A 493 -2.31 12.58 -20.25
N LYS A 494 -2.12 13.55 -19.34
CA LYS A 494 -2.71 14.90 -19.48
C LYS A 494 -2.12 15.66 -20.67
N VAL A 495 -0.79 15.65 -20.81
CA VAL A 495 -0.09 16.32 -21.92
C VAL A 495 -0.44 15.66 -23.27
N GLN A 496 -0.46 14.33 -23.30
CA GLN A 496 -0.74 13.52 -24.48
C GLN A 496 -2.16 13.69 -25.00
N ARG A 497 -3.15 13.79 -24.09
CA ARG A 497 -4.56 14.00 -24.44
C ARG A 497 -4.91 15.48 -24.70
N SER A 498 -3.92 16.37 -24.75
CA SER A 498 -4.15 17.82 -24.95
C SER A 498 -4.51 18.23 -26.37
N GLY A 499 -4.28 17.37 -27.38
CA GLY A 499 -4.46 17.71 -28.80
C GLY A 499 -3.38 18.64 -29.38
N LEU A 500 -2.28 18.84 -28.65
CA LEU A 500 -1.16 19.70 -29.06
C LEU A 500 -0.03 18.97 -29.79
N ILE A 501 -0.11 17.64 -29.91
CA ILE A 501 0.90 16.82 -30.59
C ILE A 501 0.53 16.75 -32.07
N ASP A 502 1.47 17.09 -32.96
CA ASP A 502 1.30 16.96 -34.40
C ASP A 502 1.89 15.64 -34.92
N VAL A 503 2.99 15.19 -34.30
CA VAL A 503 3.66 13.91 -34.64
C VAL A 503 3.89 13.08 -33.39
N TRP A 504 3.34 11.87 -33.36
CA TRP A 504 3.62 10.87 -32.34
C TRP A 504 4.56 9.81 -32.90
N ARG A 505 5.82 9.80 -32.45
CA ARG A 505 6.81 8.83 -32.92
C ARG A 505 7.08 7.77 -31.87
N PHE A 506 6.85 6.51 -32.22
CA PHE A 506 7.26 5.34 -31.44
C PHE A 506 8.64 4.85 -31.89
N GLN A 507 9.51 4.58 -30.93
CA GLN A 507 10.87 4.07 -31.14
C GLN A 507 10.84 2.79 -31.98
N THR A 508 11.60 2.79 -33.06
CA THR A 508 11.79 1.65 -33.97
C THR A 508 13.12 0.94 -33.73
N VAL A 509 13.29 -0.26 -34.29
CA VAL A 509 14.57 -1.00 -34.28
C VAL A 509 15.68 -0.12 -34.86
N THR A 510 15.41 0.57 -35.98
CA THR A 510 16.36 1.47 -36.64
C THR A 510 16.75 2.65 -35.75
N ASP A 511 15.85 3.15 -34.92
CA ASP A 511 16.16 4.23 -33.98
C ASP A 511 17.16 3.75 -32.92
N ILE A 512 16.97 2.53 -32.41
CA ILE A 512 17.86 1.92 -31.42
C ILE A 512 19.24 1.65 -32.02
N GLU A 513 19.30 1.01 -33.19
CA GLU A 513 20.54 0.75 -33.91
C GLU A 513 21.31 2.04 -34.19
N LYS A 514 20.60 3.09 -34.63
CA LYS A 514 21.21 4.39 -34.87
C LYS A 514 21.75 5.03 -33.59
N SER A 515 21.05 4.91 -32.47
CA SER A 515 21.57 5.39 -31.18
C SER A 515 22.86 4.68 -30.79
N PHE A 516 22.95 3.35 -30.93
CA PHE A 516 24.18 2.61 -30.64
C PHE A 516 25.32 3.03 -31.59
N GLU A 517 25.03 3.22 -32.88
CA GLU A 517 26.00 3.76 -33.84
C GLU A 517 26.52 5.14 -33.42
N LEU A 518 25.63 6.07 -33.02
CA LEU A 518 25.99 7.41 -32.55
C LEU A 518 26.79 7.38 -31.25
N MET A 519 26.54 6.39 -30.38
CA MET A 519 27.33 6.13 -29.17
C MET A 519 28.65 5.38 -29.45
N ARG A 520 28.91 4.97 -30.70
CA ARG A 520 30.06 4.14 -31.12
C ARG A 520 30.13 2.80 -30.39
N GLU A 521 28.98 2.21 -30.09
CA GLU A 521 28.85 0.92 -29.42
C GLU A 521 28.16 -0.09 -30.34
N ARG A 522 28.40 -1.39 -30.14
CA ARG A 522 27.65 -2.44 -30.82
C ARG A 522 26.32 -2.68 -30.10
N VAL A 523 25.27 -2.98 -30.86
CA VAL A 523 23.98 -3.35 -30.27
C VAL A 523 24.14 -4.66 -29.50
N PRO A 524 23.96 -4.67 -28.17
CA PRO A 524 24.06 -5.89 -27.39
C PRO A 524 22.90 -6.84 -27.70
N PRO A 525 23.06 -8.17 -27.52
CA PRO A 525 22.02 -9.16 -27.83
C PRO A 525 20.67 -8.88 -27.15
N VAL A 526 20.71 -8.32 -25.93
CA VAL A 526 19.52 -7.98 -25.14
C VAL A 526 18.66 -6.89 -25.81
N TRP A 527 19.22 -6.07 -26.71
CA TRP A 527 18.53 -4.99 -27.42
C TRP A 527 18.24 -5.31 -28.89
N LEU A 528 18.73 -6.44 -29.40
CA LEU A 528 18.63 -6.81 -30.81
C LEU A 528 17.17 -7.05 -31.21
N GLY A 529 16.72 -6.40 -32.29
CA GLY A 529 15.36 -6.53 -32.82
C GLY A 529 14.24 -5.96 -31.93
N LYS A 530 14.58 -5.22 -30.86
CA LYS A 530 13.59 -4.59 -29.98
C LYS A 530 13.14 -3.24 -30.53
N ASP A 531 11.88 -2.91 -30.26
CA ASP A 531 11.26 -1.61 -30.56
C ASP A 531 10.23 -1.28 -29.48
N ALA A 532 9.52 -0.17 -29.62
CA ALA A 532 8.52 0.29 -28.66
C ALA A 532 7.43 -0.74 -28.32
N THR A 533 7.20 -1.79 -29.15
CA THR A 533 6.22 -2.84 -28.86
C THR A 533 6.60 -3.71 -27.65
N PHE A 534 7.86 -3.66 -27.22
CA PHE A 534 8.36 -4.34 -26.01
C PHE A 534 8.17 -3.49 -24.73
N SER A 535 7.42 -2.39 -24.80
CA SER A 535 7.16 -1.50 -23.66
C SER A 535 5.68 -1.46 -23.30
N THR A 536 5.38 -1.76 -22.03
CA THR A 536 4.01 -1.67 -21.48
C THR A 536 3.54 -0.22 -21.42
N GLY A 537 4.45 0.72 -21.14
CA GLY A 537 4.21 2.16 -21.24
C GLY A 537 3.81 2.55 -22.66
N CYS A 538 4.60 2.14 -23.66
CA CYS A 538 4.32 2.48 -25.05
C CYS A 538 3.04 1.82 -25.58
N THR A 539 2.63 0.67 -25.03
CA THR A 539 1.34 0.04 -25.36
C THR A 539 0.17 0.92 -24.91
N LYS A 540 0.23 1.50 -23.70
CA LYS A 540 -0.77 2.47 -23.24
C LYS A 540 -0.74 3.75 -24.06
N GLU A 541 0.45 4.25 -24.38
CA GLU A 541 0.62 5.44 -25.21
C GLU A 541 0.06 5.23 -26.62
N MET A 542 0.20 4.04 -27.21
CA MET A 542 -0.41 3.71 -28.50
C MET A 542 -1.94 3.75 -28.45
N HIS A 543 -2.57 3.25 -27.38
CA HIS A 543 -4.01 3.43 -27.18
C HIS A 543 -4.40 4.91 -27.11
N ILE A 544 -3.65 5.72 -26.36
CA ILE A 544 -3.91 7.16 -26.25
C ILE A 544 -3.72 7.86 -27.61
N ALA A 545 -2.66 7.53 -28.35
CA ALA A 545 -2.38 8.12 -29.66
C ALA A 545 -3.52 7.86 -30.65
N LEU A 546 -4.04 6.63 -30.70
CA LEU A 546 -5.19 6.27 -31.54
C LEU A 546 -6.46 7.02 -31.10
N ASP A 547 -6.74 7.10 -29.80
CA ASP A 547 -7.89 7.86 -29.27
C ASP A 547 -7.81 9.35 -29.65
N VAL A 548 -6.61 9.94 -29.58
CA VAL A 548 -6.39 11.35 -29.90
C VAL A 548 -6.50 11.58 -31.41
N GLN A 549 -5.96 10.68 -32.24
CA GLN A 549 -6.05 10.76 -33.70
C GLN A 549 -7.50 10.72 -34.20
N GLN A 550 -8.39 9.99 -33.53
CA GLN A 550 -9.82 10.01 -33.84
C GLN A 550 -10.45 11.40 -33.68
N LYS A 551 -9.94 12.21 -32.74
CA LYS A 551 -10.42 13.59 -32.48
C LYS A 551 -9.62 14.64 -33.26
N HIS A 552 -8.38 14.33 -33.61
CA HIS A 552 -7.42 15.17 -34.31
C HIS A 552 -6.83 14.40 -35.50
N PRO A 553 -7.54 14.30 -36.64
CA PRO A 553 -7.12 13.48 -37.79
C PRO A 553 -5.79 13.91 -38.41
N GLU A 554 -5.36 15.15 -38.17
CA GLU A 554 -4.07 15.71 -38.58
C GLU A 554 -2.86 15.09 -37.85
N LEU A 555 -3.07 14.43 -36.71
CA LEU A 555 -2.03 13.77 -35.94
C LEU A 555 -1.39 12.63 -36.75
N GLN A 556 -0.08 12.70 -36.94
CA GLN A 556 0.69 11.64 -37.58
C GLN A 556 1.27 10.68 -36.55
N ILE A 557 0.97 9.39 -36.67
CA ILE A 557 1.57 8.33 -35.84
C ILE A 557 2.65 7.62 -36.66
N ILE A 558 3.89 7.63 -36.18
CA ILE A 558 5.06 7.03 -36.85
C ILE A 558 5.64 5.94 -35.97
N GLY A 559 5.88 4.75 -36.51
CA GLY A 559 6.55 3.67 -35.78
C GLY A 559 6.03 2.28 -36.17
N PRO A 560 6.17 1.28 -35.29
CA PRO A 560 5.65 -0.06 -35.54
C PRO A 560 4.11 -0.04 -35.70
N ASN A 561 3.57 -1.01 -36.45
CA ASN A 561 2.12 -1.13 -36.66
C ASN A 561 1.40 -1.29 -35.30
N PRO A 562 0.30 -0.53 -35.03
CA PRO A 562 -0.47 -0.62 -33.80
C PRO A 562 -0.84 -2.05 -33.37
N GLU A 563 -1.19 -2.94 -34.32
CA GLU A 563 -1.52 -4.33 -33.99
C GLU A 563 -0.41 -5.05 -33.22
N LYS A 564 0.86 -4.73 -33.49
CA LYS A 564 2.00 -5.37 -32.82
C LYS A 564 2.05 -5.02 -31.33
N PHE A 565 1.54 -3.86 -30.92
CA PHE A 565 1.43 -3.46 -29.51
C PHE A 565 0.34 -4.27 -28.80
N PHE A 566 -0.75 -4.62 -29.49
CA PHE A 566 -1.92 -5.26 -28.88
C PHE A 566 -1.90 -6.80 -28.92
N ARG A 567 -0.96 -7.41 -29.65
CA ARG A 567 -0.81 -8.88 -29.72
C ARG A 567 -0.46 -9.54 -28.39
N ARG A 568 0.08 -8.78 -27.44
CA ARG A 568 0.41 -9.26 -26.09
C ARG A 568 -0.61 -8.67 -25.10
N ARG A 569 -1.73 -9.38 -24.89
CA ARG A 569 -2.79 -8.91 -23.97
C ARG A 569 -2.26 -8.77 -22.54
N GLU A 570 -2.56 -7.62 -21.93
CA GLU A 570 -2.54 -7.29 -20.49
C GLU A 570 -1.29 -7.70 -19.69
N TYR A 571 -0.29 -6.80 -19.68
CA TYR A 571 0.71 -6.78 -18.61
C TYR A 571 0.20 -5.89 -17.48
N GLY A 572 0.00 -6.50 -16.30
CA GLY A 572 -0.38 -5.83 -15.07
C GLY A 572 0.52 -4.63 -14.76
N VAL A 573 -0.08 -3.58 -14.21
CA VAL A 573 0.60 -2.33 -13.86
C VAL A 573 1.72 -2.63 -12.85
N GLY A 574 2.98 -2.30 -13.20
CA GLY A 574 4.17 -2.60 -12.37
C GLY A 574 5.05 -3.76 -12.86
N LYS A 575 4.70 -4.40 -13.98
CA LYS A 575 5.52 -5.49 -14.58
C LYS A 575 6.55 -4.90 -15.56
N TYR A 576 7.81 -4.85 -15.14
CA TYR A 576 8.99 -4.52 -15.97
C TYR A 576 9.60 -5.75 -16.67
N PHE A 577 8.82 -6.83 -16.84
CA PHE A 577 9.28 -8.06 -17.48
C PHE A 577 8.19 -8.78 -18.25
N ASP A 578 8.62 -9.42 -19.35
CA ASP A 578 7.90 -10.47 -20.05
C ASP A 578 7.92 -11.74 -19.17
N VAL A 579 6.75 -12.17 -18.67
CA VAL A 579 6.55 -13.60 -18.39
C VAL A 579 5.92 -14.17 -19.65
N SER A 580 6.65 -15.04 -20.35
CA SER A 580 6.07 -15.92 -21.34
C SER A 580 5.00 -16.75 -20.65
N LEU A 581 3.73 -16.43 -20.91
CA LEU A 581 2.63 -17.32 -20.62
C LEU A 581 2.82 -18.57 -21.49
N ASP A 582 3.46 -19.60 -20.92
CA ASP A 582 3.37 -20.93 -21.48
C ASP A 582 1.90 -21.36 -21.35
N ARG A 583 1.22 -21.39 -22.51
CA ARG A 583 -0.15 -21.87 -22.69
C ARG A 583 -0.25 -23.36 -22.39
N PRO A 584 -1.42 -23.84 -21.96
CA PRO A 584 -2.49 -24.15 -22.93
C PRO A 584 -3.57 -23.08 -23.05
#